data_AF-A0A7W0J549-F1
#
_entry.id   AF-A0A7W0J549-F1
#
_cell.length_a   1.000
_cell.length_b   1.000
_cell.length_c   1.000
_cell.angle_alpha   90.00
_cell.angle_beta   90.00
_cell.angle_gamma   90.00
#
_symmetry.space_group_name_H-M   'P 1'
#
loop_
_entity.id
_entity.type
_entity.pdbx_description
1 polymer ?
#
loop_
_entity_poly.entity_id
_entity_poly.type
_entity_poly.pdbx_seq_one_letter_code
_entity_poly.pdbx_strand_id
1 'polypeptide(L)'
;MKRAVKASPEHPVLIDKYLDGAVEVDVDAISDGVDVIVGGVMEHIEEAGIHSGDSACSLPPYSLNKDIVAEIKKQTKALARELNVIGLMNIQFAVKGNDIYILEVNPRASRTIPYVSKATGVPLAKLAAKAMLGKTLKELGLTTEKEIKHVAVKEAVFPFDRFSDVDTILGPEMKSTGEVMGIDEDFGIAYAKAQLSSNNRIPTSGKIVISVRDEDKDGICDIVKKLHAMGFEVIATRGTAEHLSGKGIEVEVINKVKEGRPHIVDLIKNKEVNFIINTVSDAQAQRDSFSIRHSALQYRVPCTTTVSGAKAVVNAIEMLRRKNISIKSIQEYHKS
;
A
#
# COMPACT_ATOMS: atom_id res chain seq x y z
N MET A 1 17.11 25.58 -5.05
CA MET A 1 16.14 26.64 -4.67
C MET A 1 15.61 27.50 -5.81
N LYS A 2 16.39 27.92 -6.82
CA LYS A 2 15.89 28.83 -7.89
C LYS A 2 14.74 28.32 -8.80
N ARG A 3 14.41 27.02 -8.80
CA ARG A 3 13.35 26.43 -9.66
C ARG A 3 12.00 26.24 -8.96
N ALA A 4 11.98 25.89 -7.66
CA ALA A 4 10.73 25.61 -6.93
C ALA A 4 9.86 26.86 -6.74
N VAL A 5 10.48 28.02 -6.49
CA VAL A 5 9.78 29.30 -6.25
C VAL A 5 9.15 29.89 -7.52
N LYS A 6 9.54 29.43 -8.72
CA LYS A 6 8.94 29.90 -9.99
C LYS A 6 7.60 29.23 -10.31
N ALA A 7 7.23 28.15 -9.63
CA ALA A 7 6.03 27.38 -9.94
C ALA A 7 4.75 27.97 -9.31
N SER A 8 4.84 28.68 -8.18
CA SER A 8 3.74 29.48 -7.66
C SER A 8 4.23 30.57 -6.71
N PRO A 9 4.14 31.86 -7.10
CA PRO A 9 4.40 32.99 -6.21
C PRO A 9 3.43 33.09 -5.03
N GLU A 10 2.25 32.47 -5.14
CA GLU A 10 1.17 32.52 -4.13
C GLU A 10 1.11 31.27 -3.22
N HIS A 11 1.92 30.25 -3.49
CA HIS A 11 1.98 29.04 -2.67
C HIS A 11 3.37 28.86 -2.05
N PRO A 12 3.51 28.96 -0.71
CA PRO A 12 4.79 28.78 -0.05
C PRO A 12 5.32 27.36 -0.29
N VAL A 13 6.65 27.23 -0.38
CA VAL A 13 7.29 25.92 -0.37
C VAL A 13 7.21 25.36 1.05
N LEU A 14 6.47 24.27 1.21
CA LEU A 14 6.33 23.54 2.46
C LEU A 14 7.61 22.73 2.73
N ILE A 15 8.06 22.76 3.98
CA ILE A 15 9.19 21.97 4.47
C ILE A 15 8.71 21.21 5.68
N ASP A 16 8.56 19.90 5.52
CA ASP A 16 7.99 19.00 6.52
C ASP A 16 9.00 17.94 6.95
N LYS A 17 8.85 17.49 8.19
CA LYS A 17 9.65 16.38 8.72
C LYS A 17 9.14 15.06 8.12
N TYR A 18 10.04 14.31 7.49
CA TYR A 18 9.74 12.96 7.01
C TYR A 18 9.43 12.01 8.17
N LEU A 19 8.26 11.36 8.13
CA LEU A 19 7.77 10.43 9.14
C LEU A 19 8.13 8.99 8.75
N ASP A 20 9.43 8.68 8.79
CA ASP A 20 9.95 7.36 8.41
C ASP A 20 9.28 6.20 9.18
N GLY A 21 8.90 5.13 8.47
CA GLY A 21 8.23 3.96 9.06
C GLY A 21 6.80 4.20 9.55
N ALA A 22 6.17 5.33 9.23
CA ALA A 22 4.79 5.60 9.60
C ALA A 22 3.80 4.90 8.64
N VAL A 23 2.66 4.45 9.18
CA VAL A 23 1.56 3.90 8.39
C VAL A 23 0.73 5.05 7.85
N GLU A 24 0.54 5.13 6.53
CA GLU A 24 -0.34 6.12 5.91
C GLU A 24 -1.80 5.65 5.93
N VAL A 25 -2.73 6.58 6.16
CA VAL A 25 -4.15 6.30 6.26
C VAL A 25 -4.95 7.33 5.47
N ASP A 26 -5.76 6.86 4.54
CA ASP A 26 -6.78 7.69 3.87
C ASP A 26 -8.12 7.54 4.59
N VAL A 27 -8.85 8.64 4.73
CA VAL A 27 -10.22 8.64 5.25
C VAL A 27 -11.12 9.44 4.34
N ASP A 28 -12.10 8.76 3.74
CA ASP A 28 -13.15 9.42 3.00
C ASP A 28 -14.36 9.65 3.91
N ALA A 29 -14.92 10.86 3.88
CA ALA A 29 -16.10 11.24 4.65
C ALA A 29 -17.08 12.07 3.83
N ILE A 30 -18.32 12.10 4.29
CA ILE A 30 -19.41 12.90 3.73
C ILE A 30 -20.03 13.75 4.85
N SER A 31 -20.34 15.00 4.52
CA SER A 31 -20.99 15.95 5.43
C SER A 31 -22.14 16.67 4.72
N ASP A 32 -23.22 16.97 5.46
CA ASP A 32 -24.28 17.89 5.00
C ASP A 32 -24.19 19.27 5.67
N GLY A 33 -23.10 19.54 6.39
CA GLY A 33 -22.87 20.75 7.17
C GLY A 33 -23.29 20.63 8.64
N VAL A 34 -24.01 19.56 9.01
CA VAL A 34 -24.40 19.28 10.41
C VAL A 34 -23.87 17.91 10.82
N ASP A 35 -24.27 16.88 10.08
CA ASP A 35 -23.88 15.49 10.30
C ASP A 35 -22.66 15.15 9.43
N VAL A 36 -21.76 14.35 10.00
CA VAL A 36 -20.55 13.87 9.32
C VAL A 36 -20.46 12.37 9.47
N ILE A 37 -20.46 11.65 8.34
CA ILE A 37 -20.35 10.21 8.28
C ILE A 37 -19.02 9.83 7.62
N VAL A 38 -18.25 8.99 8.30
CA VAL A 38 -17.04 8.41 7.72
C VAL A 38 -17.46 7.32 6.74
N GLY A 39 -17.10 7.50 5.47
CA GLY A 39 -17.35 6.54 4.41
C GLY A 39 -16.42 5.34 4.50
N GLY A 40 -15.15 5.56 4.83
CA GLY A 40 -14.15 4.49 4.97
C GLY A 40 -12.84 4.99 5.55
N VAL A 41 -12.21 4.17 6.40
CA VAL A 41 -10.83 4.34 6.85
C VAL A 41 -10.00 3.29 6.13
N MET A 42 -8.98 3.73 5.41
CA MET A 42 -8.17 2.90 4.53
C MET A 42 -6.72 2.93 5.02
N GLU A 43 -6.21 1.78 5.42
CA GLU A 43 -4.80 1.64 5.82
C GLU A 43 -3.96 1.30 4.59
N HIS A 44 -2.91 2.07 4.31
CA HIS A 44 -1.99 1.75 3.23
C HIS A 44 -1.10 0.57 3.62
N ILE A 45 -0.72 -0.24 2.64
CA ILE A 45 0.28 -1.29 2.83
C ILE A 45 1.67 -0.64 2.83
N GLU A 46 1.96 0.22 1.86
CA GLU A 46 3.18 1.02 1.82
C GLU A 46 3.23 2.06 2.95
N GLU A 47 4.45 2.42 3.38
CA GLU A 47 4.68 3.44 4.41
C GLU A 47 4.49 4.87 3.87
N ALA A 48 4.21 5.80 4.79
CA ALA A 48 4.12 7.22 4.47
C ALA A 48 5.42 7.71 3.82
N GLY A 49 5.30 8.32 2.64
CA GLY A 49 6.44 8.64 1.78
C GLY A 49 6.32 8.02 0.38
N ILE A 50 5.52 6.96 0.26
CA ILE A 50 5.00 6.50 -1.03
C ILE A 50 3.63 7.12 -1.23
N HIS A 51 3.45 7.78 -2.37
CA HIS A 51 2.23 8.53 -2.66
C HIS A 51 0.98 7.65 -2.60
N SER A 52 -0.07 8.09 -1.89
CA SER A 52 -1.34 7.39 -1.70
C SER A 52 -1.98 6.76 -2.95
N GLY A 53 -1.80 7.41 -4.10
CA GLY A 53 -2.24 6.89 -5.40
C GLY A 53 -1.55 5.60 -5.83
N ASP A 54 -0.27 5.44 -5.51
CA ASP A 54 0.57 4.29 -5.86
C ASP A 54 0.58 3.21 -4.78
N SER A 55 0.21 3.55 -3.54
CA SER A 55 0.08 2.59 -2.45
C SER A 55 -1.09 1.64 -2.66
N ALA A 56 -0.90 0.36 -2.34
CA ALA A 56 -2.01 -0.51 -2.05
C ALA A 56 -2.66 -0.08 -0.73
N CYS A 57 -3.97 -0.29 -0.58
CA CYS A 57 -4.64 0.01 0.68
C CYS A 57 -5.74 -1.01 1.01
N SER A 58 -6.06 -1.11 2.31
CA SER A 58 -7.04 -2.03 2.85
C SER A 58 -8.17 -1.30 3.55
N LEU A 59 -9.40 -1.75 3.28
CA LEU A 59 -10.62 -1.33 3.95
C LEU A 59 -11.38 -2.59 4.41
N PRO A 60 -11.56 -2.80 5.72
CA PRO A 60 -11.09 -1.96 6.84
C PRO A 60 -9.55 -2.02 7.03
N PRO A 61 -8.97 -1.19 7.91
CA PRO A 61 -7.57 -1.32 8.33
C PRO A 61 -7.26 -2.75 8.81
N TYR A 62 -6.09 -3.27 8.43
CA TYR A 62 -5.72 -4.67 8.65
C TYR A 62 -4.74 -4.85 9.83
N SER A 63 -4.01 -3.81 10.22
CA SER A 63 -3.02 -3.86 11.30
C SER A 63 -3.18 -2.76 12.36
N LEU A 64 -3.85 -1.64 12.04
CA LEU A 64 -4.06 -0.56 12.99
C LEU A 64 -4.93 -0.96 14.17
N ASN A 65 -4.58 -0.47 15.36
CA ASN A 65 -5.37 -0.64 16.58
C ASN A 65 -6.73 0.08 16.42
N LYS A 66 -7.81 -0.56 16.90
CA LYS A 66 -9.16 -0.01 16.94
C LYS A 66 -9.25 1.36 17.62
N ASP A 67 -8.45 1.60 18.67
CA ASP A 67 -8.43 2.89 19.37
C ASP A 67 -7.86 4.01 18.50
N ILE A 68 -6.81 3.71 17.73
CA ILE A 68 -6.23 4.64 16.74
C ILE A 68 -7.27 4.93 15.65
N VAL A 69 -7.92 3.90 15.12
CA VAL A 69 -8.98 4.06 14.11
C VAL A 69 -10.15 4.89 14.64
N ALA A 70 -10.55 4.70 15.90
CA ALA A 70 -11.60 5.49 16.53
C ALA A 70 -11.20 6.97 16.68
N GLU A 71 -9.96 7.25 17.08
CA GLU A 71 -9.45 8.62 17.20
C GLU A 71 -9.33 9.29 15.81
N ILE A 72 -8.85 8.58 14.79
CA ILE A 72 -8.86 9.05 13.39
C ILE A 72 -10.27 9.47 12.96
N LYS A 73 -11.29 8.63 13.20
CA LYS A 73 -12.69 8.94 12.86
C LYS A 73 -13.21 10.18 13.60
N LYS A 74 -12.80 10.37 14.86
CA LYS A 74 -13.16 11.55 15.65
C LYS A 74 -12.51 12.81 15.10
N GLN A 75 -11.21 12.77 14.76
CA GLN A 75 -10.50 13.88 14.13
C GLN A 75 -11.09 14.23 12.76
N THR A 76 -11.44 13.24 11.94
CA THR A 76 -12.16 13.43 10.68
C THR A 76 -13.44 14.22 10.86
N LYS A 77 -14.28 13.86 11.86
CA LYS A 77 -15.53 14.57 12.14
C LYS A 77 -15.30 16.00 12.66
N ALA A 78 -14.23 16.22 13.42
CA ALA A 78 -13.86 17.56 13.89
C ALA A 78 -13.41 18.46 12.72
N LEU A 79 -12.51 17.95 11.86
CA LEU A 79 -12.01 18.65 10.68
C LEU A 79 -13.14 19.02 9.71
N ALA A 80 -14.07 18.08 9.46
CA ALA A 80 -15.23 18.33 8.60
C ALA A 80 -16.06 19.54 9.06
N ARG A 81 -16.29 19.65 10.38
CA ARG A 81 -17.07 20.74 10.98
C ARG A 81 -16.30 22.05 10.94
N GLU A 82 -15.02 22.03 11.33
CA GLU A 82 -14.18 23.22 11.34
C GLU A 82 -14.04 23.83 9.94
N LEU A 83 -13.88 22.98 8.92
CA LEU A 83 -13.75 23.39 7.52
C LEU A 83 -15.10 23.65 6.83
N ASN A 84 -16.22 23.54 7.55
CA ASN A 84 -17.58 23.73 7.03
C ASN A 84 -17.86 22.91 5.77
N VAL A 85 -17.42 21.65 5.75
CA VAL A 85 -17.57 20.77 4.58
C VAL A 85 -19.05 20.48 4.33
N ILE A 86 -19.48 20.64 3.08
CA ILE A 86 -20.76 20.14 2.55
C ILE A 86 -20.43 19.33 1.30
N GLY A 87 -20.79 18.05 1.29
CA GLY A 87 -20.39 17.09 0.26
C GLY A 87 -19.31 16.13 0.75
N LEU A 88 -18.33 15.84 -0.09
CA LEU A 88 -17.24 14.90 0.23
C LEU A 88 -16.01 15.62 0.75
N MET A 89 -15.27 14.93 1.61
CA MET A 89 -13.90 15.26 1.95
C MET A 89 -13.05 14.00 2.07
N ASN A 90 -11.76 14.17 1.93
CA ASN A 90 -10.74 13.18 2.18
C ASN A 90 -9.68 13.76 3.12
N ILE A 91 -9.19 12.94 4.05
CA ILE A 91 -8.08 13.31 4.93
C ILE A 91 -7.02 12.22 4.82
N GLN A 92 -5.76 12.64 4.73
CA GLN A 92 -4.60 11.76 4.84
C GLN A 92 -3.95 11.95 6.21
N PHE A 93 -3.71 10.83 6.89
CA PHE A 93 -2.99 10.77 8.16
C PHE A 93 -1.74 9.92 8.03
N ALA A 94 -0.78 10.14 8.92
CA ALA A 94 0.32 9.21 9.17
C ALA A 94 0.28 8.78 10.64
N VAL A 95 0.43 7.48 10.89
CA VAL A 95 0.42 6.90 12.23
C VAL A 95 1.81 6.36 12.54
N LYS A 96 2.45 6.85 13.61
CA LYS A 96 3.75 6.38 14.07
C LYS A 96 3.68 6.02 15.55
N GLY A 97 3.74 4.72 15.85
CA GLY A 97 3.45 4.23 17.19
C GLY A 97 1.98 4.52 17.54
N ASN A 98 1.75 5.34 18.56
CA ASN A 98 0.42 5.78 18.97
C ASN A 98 0.08 7.21 18.53
N ASP A 99 1.02 7.91 17.89
CA ASP A 99 0.83 9.29 17.45
C ASP A 99 0.16 9.32 16.08
N ILE A 100 -0.85 10.18 15.94
CA ILE A 100 -1.58 10.42 14.69
C ILE A 100 -1.21 11.82 14.20
N TYR A 101 -0.64 11.90 13.00
CA TYR A 101 -0.27 13.13 12.31
C TYR A 101 -1.24 13.37 11.16
N ILE A 102 -1.68 14.61 10.95
CA ILE A 102 -2.47 15.01 9.79
C ILE A 102 -1.50 15.44 8.69
N LEU A 103 -1.60 14.83 7.50
CA LEU A 103 -0.79 15.20 6.33
C LEU A 103 -1.49 16.31 5.54
N GLU A 104 -2.71 16.04 5.07
CA GLU A 104 -3.51 17.01 4.33
C GLU A 104 -5.02 16.72 4.44
N VAL A 105 -5.82 17.75 4.16
CA VAL A 105 -7.27 17.64 4.00
C VAL A 105 -7.67 18.14 2.62
N ASN A 106 -8.38 17.28 1.89
CA ASN A 106 -8.95 17.56 0.58
C ASN A 106 -10.47 17.74 0.72
N PRO A 107 -11.02 18.97 0.80
CA PRO A 107 -12.47 19.21 0.92
C PRO A 107 -13.20 19.03 -0.42
N ARG A 108 -13.02 17.85 -1.02
CA ARG A 108 -13.56 17.43 -2.32
C ARG A 108 -13.61 15.91 -2.39
N ALA A 109 -14.18 15.40 -3.48
CA ALA A 109 -14.04 13.98 -3.82
C ALA A 109 -12.56 13.62 -4.05
N SER A 110 -12.13 12.52 -3.44
CA SER A 110 -10.85 11.85 -3.69
C SER A 110 -11.01 10.77 -4.76
N ARG A 111 -9.86 10.25 -5.22
CA ARG A 111 -9.81 9.12 -6.15
C ARG A 111 -10.30 7.80 -5.53
N THR A 112 -10.32 7.70 -4.20
CA THR A 112 -10.70 6.48 -3.44
C THR A 112 -12.22 6.33 -3.28
N ILE A 113 -13.02 7.38 -3.52
CA ILE A 113 -14.49 7.34 -3.37
C ILE A 113 -15.16 6.19 -4.14
N PRO A 114 -14.82 5.87 -5.40
CA PRO A 114 -15.37 4.71 -6.09
C PRO A 114 -15.02 3.39 -5.40
N TYR A 115 -13.77 3.20 -4.98
CA TYR A 115 -13.31 2.02 -4.24
C TYR A 115 -14.08 1.85 -2.91
N VAL A 116 -14.16 2.91 -2.09
CA VAL A 116 -14.91 2.90 -0.82
C VAL A 116 -16.40 2.62 -1.06
N SER A 117 -16.99 3.23 -2.09
CA SER A 117 -18.41 3.00 -2.44
C SER A 117 -18.67 1.55 -2.88
N LYS A 118 -17.72 0.92 -3.58
CA LYS A 118 -17.82 -0.46 -4.02
C LYS A 118 -17.63 -1.45 -2.88
N ALA A 119 -16.72 -1.19 -1.96
CA ALA A 119 -16.52 -2.01 -0.76
C ALA A 119 -17.74 -1.95 0.17
N THR A 120 -18.21 -0.74 0.47
CA THR A 120 -19.30 -0.54 1.45
C THR A 120 -20.69 -0.77 0.87
N GLY A 121 -20.85 -0.64 -0.44
CA GLY A 121 -22.17 -0.58 -1.10
C GLY A 121 -22.89 0.75 -0.91
N VAL A 122 -22.26 1.75 -0.28
CA VAL A 122 -22.83 3.09 -0.10
C VAL A 122 -22.43 3.96 -1.30
N PRO A 123 -23.38 4.54 -2.06
CA PRO A 123 -23.05 5.37 -3.22
C PRO A 123 -22.66 6.79 -2.78
N LEU A 124 -21.48 6.94 -2.15
CA LEU A 124 -21.05 8.18 -1.48
C LEU A 124 -21.14 9.42 -2.38
N ALA A 125 -20.64 9.35 -3.62
CA ALA A 125 -20.72 10.46 -4.56
C ALA A 125 -22.16 10.91 -4.87
N LYS A 126 -23.09 9.96 -4.99
CA LYS A 126 -24.51 10.26 -5.23
C LYS A 126 -25.15 10.92 -4.02
N LEU A 127 -24.81 10.46 -2.81
CA LEU A 127 -25.34 11.03 -1.57
C LEU A 127 -24.77 12.43 -1.33
N ALA A 128 -23.47 12.62 -1.55
CA ALA A 128 -22.83 13.91 -1.41
C ALA A 128 -23.35 14.95 -2.40
N ALA A 129 -23.61 14.56 -3.65
CA ALA A 129 -24.25 15.43 -4.63
C ALA A 129 -25.62 15.92 -4.16
N LYS A 130 -26.42 15.04 -3.55
CA LYS A 130 -27.71 15.43 -2.96
C LYS A 130 -27.55 16.30 -1.72
N ALA A 131 -26.53 16.06 -0.90
CA ALA A 131 -26.22 16.88 0.25
C ALA A 131 -25.85 18.32 -0.13
N MET A 132 -25.01 18.48 -1.16
CA MET A 132 -24.70 19.79 -1.73
C MET A 132 -25.93 20.52 -2.31
N LEU A 133 -27.00 19.79 -2.66
CA LEU A 133 -28.28 20.36 -3.10
C LEU A 133 -29.26 20.62 -1.93
N GLY A 134 -28.81 20.47 -0.68
CA GLY A 134 -29.58 20.80 0.53
C GLY A 134 -30.33 19.62 1.17
N LYS A 135 -30.10 18.38 0.74
CA LYS A 135 -30.64 17.19 1.44
C LYS A 135 -29.76 16.79 2.61
N THR A 136 -30.35 16.61 3.79
CA THR A 136 -29.60 16.10 4.95
C THR A 136 -29.23 14.63 4.77
N LEU A 137 -28.14 14.17 5.39
CA LEU A 137 -27.74 12.76 5.37
C LEU A 137 -28.82 11.88 6.01
N LYS A 138 -29.54 12.40 6.99
CA LYS A 138 -30.70 11.76 7.60
C LYS A 138 -31.85 11.55 6.61
N GLU A 139 -32.23 12.56 5.82
CA GLU A 139 -33.23 12.40 4.74
C GLU A 139 -32.78 11.39 3.67
N LEU A 140 -31.46 11.28 3.46
CA LEU A 140 -30.86 10.34 2.52
C LEU A 140 -30.68 8.93 3.09
N GLY A 141 -31.02 8.72 4.37
CA GLY A 141 -30.91 7.43 5.06
C GLY A 141 -29.50 7.05 5.50
N LEU A 142 -28.51 7.94 5.38
CA LEU A 142 -27.13 7.71 5.81
C LEU A 142 -26.92 8.32 7.20
N THR A 143 -27.32 7.60 8.24
CA THR A 143 -27.24 8.08 9.64
C THR A 143 -26.06 7.52 10.42
N THR A 144 -25.48 6.41 9.95
CA THR A 144 -24.34 5.74 10.57
C THR A 144 -23.34 5.29 9.51
N GLU A 145 -22.12 5.00 9.97
CA GLU A 145 -21.08 4.38 9.15
C GLU A 145 -21.51 2.96 8.76
N LYS A 146 -21.17 2.52 7.55
CA LYS A 146 -21.50 1.16 7.09
C LYS A 146 -20.46 0.17 7.61
N GLU A 147 -20.91 -0.80 8.39
CA GLU A 147 -20.08 -1.95 8.74
C GLU A 147 -20.00 -2.93 7.57
N ILE A 148 -18.79 -3.43 7.30
CA ILE A 148 -18.52 -4.47 6.31
C ILE A 148 -17.92 -5.70 7.01
N LYS A 149 -18.30 -6.88 6.54
CA LYS A 149 -17.82 -8.18 7.06
C LYS A 149 -16.73 -8.81 6.18
N HIS A 150 -16.23 -8.04 5.23
CA HIS A 150 -15.21 -8.45 4.27
C HIS A 150 -14.09 -7.42 4.28
N VAL A 151 -12.96 -7.80 3.70
CA VAL A 151 -11.81 -6.96 3.41
C VAL A 151 -11.79 -6.67 1.91
N ALA A 152 -11.70 -5.39 1.58
CA ALA A 152 -11.43 -4.91 0.24
C ALA A 152 -10.00 -4.37 0.20
N VAL A 153 -9.20 -4.82 -0.77
CA VAL A 153 -7.85 -4.31 -1.01
C VAL A 153 -7.82 -3.63 -2.37
N LYS A 154 -7.36 -2.38 -2.41
CA LYS A 154 -7.01 -1.67 -3.65
C LYS A 154 -5.53 -1.92 -3.94
N GLU A 155 -5.17 -2.18 -5.19
CA GLU A 155 -3.79 -2.20 -5.67
C GLU A 155 -3.66 -1.30 -6.90
N ALA A 156 -2.51 -0.63 -7.04
CA ALA A 156 -2.21 0.25 -8.15
C ALA A 156 -1.69 -0.53 -9.38
N VAL A 157 -1.99 -0.01 -10.57
CA VAL A 157 -1.51 -0.53 -11.86
C VAL A 157 -0.55 0.48 -12.47
N PHE A 158 0.66 0.03 -12.78
CA PHE A 158 1.76 0.88 -13.21
C PHE A 158 2.07 0.71 -14.70
N PRO A 159 2.45 1.78 -15.40
CA PRO A 159 2.81 1.74 -16.82
C PRO A 159 4.31 1.45 -17.04
N PHE A 160 5.03 0.91 -16.04
CA PHE A 160 6.50 0.75 -16.13
C PHE A 160 6.93 -0.11 -17.32
N ASP A 161 6.13 -1.09 -17.72
CA ASP A 161 6.38 -1.94 -18.88
C ASP A 161 6.36 -1.17 -20.22
N ARG A 162 5.87 0.07 -20.23
CA ARG A 162 5.85 0.97 -21.40
C ARG A 162 7.08 1.87 -21.49
N PHE A 163 7.91 1.94 -20.44
CA PHE A 163 9.04 2.86 -20.35
C PHE A 163 10.31 2.14 -19.87
N SER A 164 11.16 1.69 -20.80
CA SER A 164 12.34 0.86 -20.51
C SER A 164 13.35 1.53 -19.57
N ASP A 165 13.48 2.85 -19.62
CA ASP A 165 14.53 3.59 -18.91
C ASP A 165 14.05 4.15 -17.55
N VAL A 166 12.85 3.74 -17.12
CA VAL A 166 12.24 4.20 -15.87
C VAL A 166 12.44 3.16 -14.78
N ASP A 167 12.84 3.64 -13.61
CA ASP A 167 12.95 2.82 -12.41
C ASP A 167 11.57 2.57 -11.79
N THR A 168 11.31 1.32 -11.37
CA THR A 168 10.04 0.90 -10.76
C THR A 168 9.95 1.26 -9.27
N ILE A 169 10.86 2.08 -8.77
CA ILE A 169 10.84 2.54 -7.38
C ILE A 169 9.67 3.49 -7.15
N LEU A 170 8.98 3.28 -6.04
CA LEU A 170 7.89 4.13 -5.58
C LEU A 170 8.44 5.30 -4.74
N GLY A 171 7.67 6.37 -4.64
CA GLY A 171 8.07 7.57 -3.91
C GLY A 171 6.92 8.56 -3.75
N PRO A 172 7.22 9.83 -3.40
CA PRO A 172 6.19 10.80 -3.03
C PRO A 172 5.40 11.36 -4.23
N GLU A 173 5.80 11.02 -5.46
CA GLU A 173 5.08 11.38 -6.68
C GLU A 173 4.36 10.15 -7.25
N MET A 174 3.08 10.33 -7.60
CA MET A 174 2.24 9.29 -8.21
C MET A 174 2.71 8.94 -9.62
N LYS A 175 2.83 7.64 -9.93
CA LYS A 175 3.18 7.12 -11.26
C LYS A 175 2.17 6.14 -11.84
N SER A 176 1.26 5.60 -11.01
CA SER A 176 0.22 4.67 -11.44
C SER A 176 -0.80 5.32 -12.37
N THR A 177 -1.40 4.51 -13.24
CA THR A 177 -2.41 4.96 -14.23
C THR A 177 -3.78 4.35 -14.00
N GLY A 178 -3.87 3.32 -13.15
CA GLY A 178 -5.11 2.66 -12.83
C GLY A 178 -5.02 1.92 -11.49
N GLU A 179 -6.11 1.24 -11.15
CA GLU A 179 -6.23 0.49 -9.91
C GLU A 179 -7.12 -0.75 -10.11
N VAL A 180 -6.92 -1.74 -9.26
CA VAL A 180 -7.73 -2.96 -9.19
C VAL A 180 -8.16 -3.20 -7.74
N MET A 181 -9.20 -4.02 -7.57
CA MET A 181 -9.78 -4.30 -6.26
C MET A 181 -9.92 -5.81 -6.03
N GLY A 182 -9.32 -6.31 -4.96
CA GLY A 182 -9.53 -7.67 -4.46
C GLY A 182 -10.46 -7.65 -3.24
N ILE A 183 -11.46 -8.54 -3.20
CA ILE A 183 -12.38 -8.65 -2.06
C ILE A 183 -12.40 -10.09 -1.56
N ASP A 184 -12.24 -10.27 -0.25
CA ASP A 184 -12.40 -11.55 0.44
C ASP A 184 -12.76 -11.32 1.92
N GLU A 185 -13.08 -12.37 2.68
CA GLU A 185 -13.26 -12.27 4.14
C GLU A 185 -11.90 -12.19 4.86
N ASP A 186 -10.83 -12.58 4.18
CA ASP A 186 -9.47 -12.64 4.69
C ASP A 186 -8.55 -11.65 3.97
N PHE A 187 -7.79 -10.85 4.72
CA PHE A 187 -6.87 -9.86 4.15
C PHE A 187 -5.87 -10.49 3.17
N GLY A 188 -5.27 -11.63 3.52
CA GLY A 188 -4.24 -12.26 2.68
C GLY A 188 -4.79 -12.70 1.32
N ILE A 189 -6.02 -13.21 1.30
CA ILE A 189 -6.70 -13.60 0.05
C ILE A 189 -7.17 -12.38 -0.73
N ALA A 190 -7.70 -11.34 -0.07
CA ALA A 190 -8.08 -10.09 -0.71
C ALA A 190 -6.86 -9.41 -1.37
N TYR A 191 -5.73 -9.37 -0.67
CA TYR A 191 -4.46 -8.86 -1.18
C TYR A 191 -3.94 -9.69 -2.35
N ALA A 192 -3.97 -11.03 -2.25
CA ALA A 192 -3.60 -11.92 -3.35
C ALA A 192 -4.44 -11.70 -4.61
N LYS A 193 -5.76 -11.48 -4.45
CA LYS A 193 -6.66 -11.16 -5.57
C LYS A 193 -6.29 -9.83 -6.22
N ALA A 194 -6.07 -8.78 -5.41
CA ALA A 194 -5.66 -7.47 -5.92
C ALA A 194 -4.34 -7.57 -6.69
N GLN A 195 -3.35 -8.27 -6.13
CA GLN A 195 -2.05 -8.48 -6.78
C GLN A 195 -2.14 -9.32 -8.06
N LEU A 196 -2.98 -10.36 -8.06
CA LEU A 196 -3.23 -11.13 -9.29
C LEU A 196 -3.86 -10.26 -10.38
N SER A 197 -4.79 -9.39 -10.01
CA SER A 197 -5.45 -8.46 -10.94
C SER A 197 -4.54 -7.34 -11.44
N SER A 198 -3.51 -6.94 -10.67
CA SER A 198 -2.49 -5.98 -11.09
C SER A 198 -1.35 -6.63 -11.89
N ASN A 199 -1.50 -7.90 -12.29
CA ASN A 199 -0.52 -8.70 -13.03
C ASN A 199 0.78 -8.95 -12.23
N ASN A 200 0.68 -9.01 -10.90
CA ASN A 200 1.76 -9.26 -9.96
C ASN A 200 1.50 -10.55 -9.16
N ARG A 201 1.62 -11.71 -9.82
CA ARG A 201 1.25 -13.01 -9.23
C ARG A 201 2.15 -13.38 -8.05
N ILE A 202 1.58 -13.50 -6.86
CA ILE A 202 2.27 -13.98 -5.66
C ILE A 202 2.61 -15.48 -5.79
N PRO A 203 3.88 -15.91 -5.59
CA PRO A 203 4.26 -17.32 -5.66
C PRO A 203 3.90 -18.08 -4.38
N THR A 204 3.60 -19.37 -4.50
CA THR A 204 3.33 -20.26 -3.34
C THR A 204 4.48 -21.22 -3.01
N SER A 205 5.53 -21.24 -3.84
CA SER A 205 6.76 -21.99 -3.66
C SER A 205 7.87 -21.39 -4.51
N GLY A 206 9.12 -21.83 -4.29
CA GLY A 206 10.28 -21.48 -5.11
C GLY A 206 11.31 -20.66 -4.34
N LYS A 207 12.05 -19.81 -5.06
CA LYS A 207 13.20 -19.07 -4.54
C LYS A 207 12.92 -17.58 -4.43
N ILE A 208 13.32 -16.97 -3.30
CA ILE A 208 13.12 -15.56 -2.99
C ILE A 208 14.48 -14.89 -2.81
N VAL A 209 14.66 -13.75 -3.49
CA VAL A 209 15.84 -12.89 -3.34
C VAL A 209 15.52 -11.75 -2.40
N ILE A 210 16.40 -11.50 -1.42
CA ILE A 210 16.28 -10.37 -0.49
C ILE A 210 17.51 -9.47 -0.56
N SER A 211 17.28 -8.19 -0.81
CA SER A 211 18.32 -7.15 -0.79
C SER A 211 17.74 -5.86 -0.25
N VAL A 212 17.91 -5.60 1.04
CA VAL A 212 17.29 -4.47 1.73
C VAL A 212 18.31 -3.45 2.25
N ARG A 213 17.86 -2.22 2.51
CA ARG A 213 18.63 -1.19 3.23
C ARG A 213 18.87 -1.60 4.68
N ASP A 214 19.83 -0.95 5.34
CA ASP A 214 20.26 -1.34 6.69
C ASP A 214 19.14 -1.23 7.73
N GLU A 215 18.32 -0.18 7.63
CA GLU A 215 17.21 0.12 8.54
C GLU A 215 16.10 -0.96 8.49
N ASP A 216 16.00 -1.66 7.37
CA ASP A 216 14.95 -2.66 7.12
C ASP A 216 15.35 -4.08 7.53
N LYS A 217 16.64 -4.31 7.82
CA LYS A 217 17.20 -5.66 8.07
C LYS A 217 16.54 -6.38 9.24
N ASP A 218 16.31 -5.67 10.35
CA ASP A 218 15.61 -6.26 11.50
C ASP A 218 14.17 -6.66 11.10
N GLY A 219 13.49 -5.84 10.30
CA GLY A 219 12.12 -6.09 9.82
C GLY A 219 11.98 -7.30 8.89
N ILE A 220 13.08 -7.75 8.29
CA ILE A 220 13.12 -8.93 7.40
C ILE A 220 13.28 -10.25 8.16
N CYS A 221 13.81 -10.25 9.38
CA CYS A 221 14.11 -11.48 10.12
C CYS A 221 12.89 -12.41 10.26
N ASP A 222 11.74 -11.86 10.66
CA ASP A 222 10.51 -12.63 10.81
C ASP A 222 9.90 -13.07 9.48
N ILE A 223 10.09 -12.27 8.41
CA ILE A 223 9.71 -12.64 7.05
C ILE A 223 10.47 -13.90 6.62
N VAL A 224 11.79 -13.92 6.79
CA VAL A 224 12.63 -15.06 6.37
C VAL A 224 12.28 -16.32 7.15
N LYS A 225 12.08 -16.22 8.47
CA LYS A 225 11.65 -17.37 9.28
C LYS A 225 10.34 -17.97 8.78
N LYS A 226 9.35 -17.14 8.44
CA LYS A 226 8.07 -17.60 7.88
C LYS A 226 8.24 -18.24 6.50
N LEU A 227 9.07 -17.66 5.65
CA LEU A 227 9.37 -18.20 4.32
C LEU A 227 10.06 -19.57 4.41
N HIS A 228 11.05 -19.72 5.28
CA HIS A 228 11.72 -20.99 5.57
C HIS A 228 10.75 -22.04 6.12
N ALA A 229 9.90 -21.67 7.08
CA ALA A 229 8.86 -22.56 7.60
C ALA A 229 7.87 -23.01 6.52
N MET A 230 7.71 -22.20 5.47
CA MET A 230 6.93 -22.52 4.29
C MET A 230 7.71 -23.31 3.21
N GLY A 231 9.00 -23.55 3.40
CA GLY A 231 9.83 -24.31 2.45
C GLY A 231 10.28 -23.51 1.22
N PHE A 232 10.30 -22.19 1.30
CA PHE A 232 10.95 -21.36 0.27
C PHE A 232 12.47 -21.41 0.41
N GLU A 233 13.17 -21.40 -0.71
CA GLU A 233 14.60 -21.12 -0.74
C GLU A 233 14.80 -19.61 -0.63
N VAL A 234 15.54 -19.15 0.38
CA VAL A 234 15.82 -17.72 0.57
C VAL A 234 17.29 -17.47 0.32
N ILE A 235 17.56 -16.56 -0.62
CA ILE A 235 18.91 -16.07 -0.93
C ILE A 235 18.98 -14.57 -0.70
N ALA A 236 20.11 -14.06 -0.25
CA ALA A 236 20.24 -12.66 0.12
C ALA A 236 21.58 -12.03 -0.29
N THR A 237 21.59 -10.72 -0.51
CA THR A 237 22.84 -9.99 -0.73
C THR A 237 23.69 -10.00 0.54
N ARG A 238 25.02 -9.93 0.37
CA ARG A 238 26.01 -10.09 1.44
C ARG A 238 25.63 -9.39 2.75
N GLY A 239 25.38 -8.07 2.72
CA GLY A 239 25.04 -7.32 3.93
C GLY A 239 23.70 -7.72 4.58
N THR A 240 22.75 -8.23 3.79
CA THR A 240 21.48 -8.77 4.32
C THR A 240 21.73 -10.14 4.94
N ALA A 241 22.49 -11.01 4.27
CA ALA A 241 22.84 -12.35 4.74
C ALA A 241 23.67 -12.32 6.03
N GLU A 242 24.66 -11.43 6.13
CA GLU A 242 25.47 -11.24 7.34
C GLU A 242 24.61 -10.86 8.56
N HIS A 243 23.65 -9.95 8.38
CA HIS A 243 22.73 -9.58 9.45
C HIS A 243 21.82 -10.74 9.87
N LEU A 244 21.28 -11.50 8.89
CA LEU A 244 20.44 -12.66 9.16
C LEU A 244 21.21 -13.77 9.91
N SER A 245 22.45 -14.08 9.48
CA SER A 245 23.31 -15.07 10.15
C SER A 245 23.65 -14.62 11.57
N GLY A 246 23.88 -13.32 11.80
CA GLY A 246 24.03 -12.75 13.14
C GLY A 246 22.82 -12.95 14.08
N LYS A 247 21.64 -13.27 13.54
CA LYS A 247 20.42 -13.62 14.27
C LYS A 247 20.11 -15.13 14.24
N GLY A 248 21.04 -15.95 13.74
CA GLY A 248 20.90 -17.40 13.60
C GLY A 248 20.00 -17.85 12.45
N ILE A 249 19.82 -16.99 11.42
CA ILE A 249 19.01 -17.29 10.24
C ILE A 249 19.96 -17.47 9.04
N GLU A 250 20.15 -18.73 8.64
CA GLU A 250 21.01 -19.05 7.50
C GLU A 250 20.30 -18.85 6.17
N VAL A 251 21.00 -18.20 5.23
CA VAL A 251 20.57 -17.94 3.85
C VAL A 251 21.76 -18.03 2.91
N GLU A 252 21.55 -18.45 1.67
CA GLU A 252 22.61 -18.45 0.66
C GLU A 252 22.94 -17.01 0.23
N VAL A 253 24.23 -16.70 0.10
CA VAL A 253 24.69 -15.38 -0.32
C VAL A 253 24.68 -15.27 -1.84
N ILE A 254 24.07 -14.21 -2.38
CA ILE A 254 24.11 -13.88 -3.81
C ILE A 254 24.75 -12.51 -4.07
N ASN A 255 25.53 -12.42 -5.14
CA ASN A 255 26.20 -11.18 -5.54
C ASN A 255 25.22 -10.18 -6.17
N LYS A 256 25.46 -8.89 -5.93
CA LYS A 256 24.98 -7.81 -6.82
C LYS A 256 25.79 -7.82 -8.12
N VAL A 257 25.30 -7.13 -9.15
CA VAL A 257 25.94 -7.11 -10.48
C VAL A 257 27.41 -6.68 -10.44
N LYS A 258 27.75 -5.72 -9.57
CA LYS A 258 29.13 -5.22 -9.41
C LYS A 258 30.06 -6.16 -8.62
N GLU A 259 29.51 -7.17 -7.94
CA GLU A 259 30.25 -8.02 -7.00
C GLU A 259 30.77 -9.33 -7.63
N GLY A 260 30.36 -9.66 -8.86
CA GLY A 260 30.83 -10.83 -9.60
C GLY A 260 29.70 -11.73 -10.10
N ARG A 261 30.04 -12.95 -10.53
CA ARG A 261 29.09 -13.97 -11.02
C ARG A 261 29.14 -15.25 -10.19
N PRO A 262 28.01 -15.98 -10.03
CA PRO A 262 26.66 -15.58 -10.45
C PRO A 262 26.12 -14.40 -9.61
N HIS A 263 25.26 -13.57 -10.20
CA HIS A 263 24.59 -12.45 -9.51
C HIS A 263 23.08 -12.48 -9.69
N ILE A 264 22.33 -11.71 -8.89
CA ILE A 264 20.85 -11.69 -8.89
C ILE A 264 20.23 -11.62 -10.29
N VAL A 265 20.75 -10.75 -11.16
CA VAL A 265 20.23 -10.59 -12.53
C VAL A 265 20.39 -11.86 -13.38
N ASP A 266 21.40 -12.69 -13.14
CA ASP A 266 21.58 -13.96 -13.86
C ASP A 266 20.46 -14.93 -13.45
N LEU A 267 20.17 -15.03 -12.15
CA LEU A 267 19.12 -15.91 -11.64
C LEU A 267 17.72 -15.47 -12.11
N ILE A 268 17.46 -14.15 -12.18
CA ILE A 268 16.23 -13.61 -12.76
C ILE A 268 16.09 -14.04 -14.22
N LYS A 269 17.16 -13.85 -15.02
CA LYS A 269 17.18 -14.22 -16.45
C LYS A 269 16.99 -15.72 -16.67
N ASN A 270 17.54 -16.55 -15.78
CA ASN A 270 17.39 -18.00 -15.80
C ASN A 270 16.03 -18.49 -15.26
N LYS A 271 15.15 -17.58 -14.81
CA LYS A 271 13.85 -17.90 -14.20
C LYS A 271 13.96 -18.74 -12.93
N GLU A 272 15.05 -18.55 -12.19
CA GLU A 272 15.32 -19.24 -10.93
C GLU A 272 14.75 -18.49 -9.71
N VAL A 273 14.26 -17.25 -9.89
CA VAL A 273 13.71 -16.41 -8.82
C VAL A 273 12.21 -16.24 -9.01
N ASN A 274 11.45 -16.42 -7.94
CA ASN A 274 9.99 -16.34 -7.95
C ASN A 274 9.44 -15.09 -7.26
N PHE A 275 10.22 -14.44 -6.37
CA PHE A 275 9.86 -13.16 -5.76
C PHE A 275 11.10 -12.42 -5.30
N ILE A 276 11.04 -11.09 -5.32
CA ILE A 276 12.15 -10.21 -4.93
C ILE A 276 11.66 -9.21 -3.88
N ILE A 277 12.43 -9.08 -2.79
CA ILE A 277 12.29 -8.01 -1.81
C ILE A 277 13.51 -7.10 -1.99
N ASN A 278 13.30 -5.90 -2.54
CA ASN A 278 14.37 -4.94 -2.77
C ASN A 278 14.04 -3.54 -2.26
N THR A 279 14.50 -3.22 -1.06
CA THR A 279 14.40 -1.87 -0.50
C THR A 279 15.73 -1.13 -0.67
N VAL A 280 15.66 0.19 -0.83
CA VAL A 280 16.84 1.05 -1.07
C VAL A 280 16.65 2.38 -0.36
N SER A 281 17.76 2.98 0.08
CA SER A 281 17.78 4.24 0.82
C SER A 281 18.12 5.42 -0.08
N ASP A 282 19.41 5.59 -0.40
CA ASP A 282 19.94 6.77 -1.10
C ASP A 282 19.98 6.61 -2.63
N ALA A 283 20.23 7.73 -3.32
CA ALA A 283 20.29 7.79 -4.78
C ALA A 283 21.39 6.88 -5.39
N GLN A 284 22.48 6.63 -4.65
CA GLN A 284 23.53 5.73 -5.13
C GLN A 284 23.07 4.27 -5.02
N ALA A 285 22.49 3.87 -3.89
CA ALA A 285 21.91 2.55 -3.67
C ALA A 285 20.75 2.26 -4.65
N GLN A 286 19.96 3.27 -4.98
CA GLN A 286 18.92 3.21 -6.01
C GLN A 286 19.51 2.87 -7.37
N ARG A 287 20.52 3.63 -7.84
CA ARG A 287 21.21 3.38 -9.12
C ARG A 287 21.86 2.01 -9.16
N ASP A 288 22.49 1.60 -8.06
CA ASP A 288 23.21 0.33 -7.98
C ASP A 288 22.28 -0.88 -7.98
N SER A 289 21.02 -0.69 -7.55
CA SER A 289 19.99 -1.74 -7.53
C SER A 289 19.03 -1.65 -8.71
N PHE A 290 19.15 -0.63 -9.58
CA PHE A 290 18.28 -0.42 -10.74
C PHE A 290 18.18 -1.67 -11.62
N SER A 291 19.31 -2.32 -11.89
CA SER A 291 19.36 -3.52 -12.73
C SER A 291 18.52 -4.67 -12.19
N ILE A 292 18.36 -4.78 -10.86
CA ILE A 292 17.54 -5.82 -10.22
C ILE A 292 16.07 -5.55 -10.52
N ARG A 293 15.59 -4.34 -10.22
CA ARG A 293 14.19 -3.94 -10.42
C ARG A 293 13.80 -3.94 -11.90
N HIS A 294 14.67 -3.42 -12.75
CA HIS A 294 14.48 -3.43 -14.20
C HIS A 294 14.40 -4.88 -14.74
N SER A 295 15.30 -5.76 -14.32
CA SER A 295 15.25 -7.17 -14.74
C SER A 295 14.01 -7.89 -14.18
N ALA A 296 13.60 -7.59 -12.95
CA ALA A 296 12.37 -8.15 -12.36
C ALA A 296 11.14 -7.80 -13.20
N LEU A 297 11.00 -6.53 -13.59
CA LEU A 297 9.94 -6.06 -14.48
C LEU A 297 10.00 -6.78 -15.84
N GLN A 298 11.17 -6.78 -16.49
CA GLN A 298 11.36 -7.36 -17.83
C GLN A 298 11.01 -8.85 -17.88
N TYR A 299 11.41 -9.61 -16.84
CA TYR A 299 11.19 -11.05 -16.74
C TYR A 299 9.91 -11.42 -15.98
N ARG A 300 9.08 -10.43 -15.61
CA ARG A 300 7.82 -10.58 -14.87
C ARG A 300 7.98 -11.37 -13.56
N VAL A 301 9.07 -11.10 -12.84
CA VAL A 301 9.28 -11.59 -11.48
C VAL A 301 8.66 -10.57 -10.52
N PRO A 302 7.67 -10.97 -9.69
CA PRO A 302 7.04 -10.07 -8.74
C PRO A 302 8.08 -9.48 -7.78
N CYS A 303 7.99 -8.19 -7.52
CA CYS A 303 8.97 -7.44 -6.74
C CYS A 303 8.25 -6.47 -5.81
N THR A 304 8.67 -6.42 -4.56
CA THR A 304 8.24 -5.38 -3.61
C THR A 304 9.44 -4.51 -3.23
N THR A 305 9.17 -3.21 -3.05
CA THR A 305 10.19 -2.22 -2.69
C THR A 305 10.08 -1.73 -1.25
N THR A 306 9.20 -2.36 -0.45
CA THR A 306 8.95 -2.02 0.95
C THR A 306 8.92 -3.27 1.84
N VAL A 307 9.29 -3.12 3.11
CA VAL A 307 9.16 -4.21 4.10
C VAL A 307 7.70 -4.54 4.39
N SER A 308 6.84 -3.52 4.43
CA SER A 308 5.40 -3.71 4.66
C SER A 308 4.72 -4.47 3.52
N GLY A 309 5.06 -4.17 2.27
CA GLY A 309 4.66 -4.95 1.10
C GLY A 309 5.14 -6.40 1.17
N ALA A 310 6.38 -6.62 1.62
CA ALA A 310 6.88 -7.98 1.86
C ALA A 310 6.07 -8.73 2.94
N LYS A 311 5.68 -8.06 4.04
CA LYS A 311 4.81 -8.66 5.08
C LYS A 311 3.44 -9.02 4.52
N ALA A 312 2.83 -8.14 3.72
CA ALA A 312 1.54 -8.40 3.07
C ALA A 312 1.62 -9.60 2.10
N VAL A 313 2.69 -9.68 1.30
CA VAL A 313 2.94 -10.84 0.42
C VAL A 313 3.09 -12.12 1.22
N VAL A 314 3.89 -12.16 2.29
CA VAL A 314 4.07 -13.38 3.10
C VAL A 314 2.75 -13.84 3.72
N ASN A 315 1.92 -12.91 4.21
CA ASN A 315 0.58 -13.22 4.70
C ASN A 315 -0.29 -13.85 3.58
N ALA A 316 -0.30 -13.23 2.40
CA ALA A 316 -1.01 -13.77 1.26
C ALA A 316 -0.52 -15.17 0.84
N ILE A 317 0.78 -15.43 0.87
CA ILE A 317 1.36 -16.77 0.60
C ILE A 317 0.81 -17.80 1.59
N GLU A 318 0.85 -17.49 2.89
CA GLU A 318 0.35 -18.37 3.95
C GLU A 318 -1.14 -18.72 3.72
N MET A 319 -1.93 -17.73 3.33
CA MET A 319 -3.35 -17.90 3.08
C MET A 319 -3.65 -18.66 1.78
N LEU A 320 -2.93 -18.39 0.70
CA LEU A 320 -3.08 -19.10 -0.58
C LEU A 320 -2.72 -20.59 -0.47
N ARG A 321 -1.87 -20.98 0.48
CA ARG A 321 -1.55 -22.39 0.75
C ARG A 321 -2.61 -23.11 1.57
N ARG A 322 -3.45 -22.36 2.30
CA ARG A 322 -4.48 -22.91 3.19
C ARG A 322 -5.88 -22.87 2.57
N LYS A 323 -6.16 -21.87 1.74
CA LYS A 323 -7.48 -21.58 1.20
C LYS A 323 -7.42 -21.46 -0.32
N ASN A 324 -8.45 -21.95 -0.98
CA ASN A 324 -8.67 -21.67 -2.40
C ASN A 324 -9.28 -20.27 -2.58
N ILE A 325 -8.92 -19.62 -3.68
CA ILE A 325 -9.53 -18.35 -4.09
C ILE A 325 -10.99 -18.63 -4.49
N SER A 326 -11.94 -18.00 -3.80
CA SER A 326 -13.35 -18.00 -4.16
C SER A 326 -13.75 -16.72 -4.89
N ILE A 327 -14.81 -16.79 -5.71
CA ILE A 327 -15.39 -15.64 -6.40
C ILE A 327 -16.79 -15.39 -5.84
N LYS A 328 -17.08 -14.14 -5.51
CA LYS A 328 -18.41 -13.65 -5.15
C LYS A 328 -18.68 -12.38 -5.96
N SER A 329 -19.92 -12.22 -6.41
CA SER A 329 -20.37 -11.00 -7.07
C SER A 329 -20.45 -9.84 -6.08
N ILE A 330 -20.39 -8.61 -6.59
CA ILE A 330 -20.52 -7.42 -5.74
C ILE A 330 -21.90 -7.36 -5.06
N GLN A 331 -22.95 -7.87 -5.73
CA GLN A 331 -24.29 -7.93 -5.19
C GLN A 331 -24.39 -8.89 -4.00
N GLU A 332 -23.62 -9.98 -3.98
CA GLU A 332 -23.54 -10.87 -2.83
C GLU A 332 -22.86 -10.18 -1.64
N TYR A 333 -21.77 -9.44 -1.88
CA TYR A 333 -21.09 -8.66 -0.83
C TYR A 333 -21.95 -7.53 -0.26
N HIS A 334 -22.84 -6.93 -1.05
CA HIS A 334 -23.72 -5.86 -0.59
C HIS A 334 -24.94 -6.35 0.19
N LYS A 335 -25.26 -7.65 0.12
CA LYS A 335 -26.36 -8.28 0.86
C LYS A 335 -25.96 -8.77 2.25
N SER A 336 -24.67 -9.01 2.50
CA SER A 336 -24.14 -9.57 3.76
C SER A 336 -23.91 -8.52 4.85
#